data_AF-A0A532B6G6-F1
#
_entry.id   AF-A0A532B6G6-F1
#
_cell.length_a   1.000
_cell.length_b   1.000
_cell.length_c   1.000
_cell.angle_alpha   90.00
_cell.angle_beta   90.00
_cell.angle_gamma   90.00
#
_symmetry.space_group_name_H-M   'P 1'
#
loop_
_entity.id
_entity.type
_entity.pdbx_description
1 polymer ?
#
loop_
_entity_poly.entity_id
_entity_poly.type
_entity_poly.pdbx_seq_one_letter_code
_entity_poly.pdbx_strand_id
1 'polypeptide(L)'
;FLQENLGISRSTLHRWQRSGTVVALRTGGRKHVFPLAQFIDGRPAPGIKEVSSAMPDPRRAWSWLIGPAPGLAGRIPIEMLKQDLVAEVVLAAQNAAMAKLARFSPPTLEVYSKKEHVKGMRSDSDQFSG
;
A
#
# COMPACT_ATOMS: atom_id res chain seq x y z
N PHE A 1 8.34 23.74 17.97
CA PHE A 1 8.49 22.28 18.19
C PHE A 1 9.40 21.59 17.16
N LEU A 2 9.02 21.35 15.90
CA LEU A 2 9.87 20.61 14.94
C LEU A 2 11.20 21.31 14.60
N GLN A 3 11.16 22.63 14.44
CA GLN A 3 12.36 23.43 14.18
C GLN A 3 13.30 23.49 15.39
N GLU A 4 12.75 23.56 16.60
CA GLU A 4 13.53 23.68 17.84
C GLU A 4 14.13 22.33 18.27
N ASN A 5 13.41 21.22 18.07
CA ASN A 5 13.83 19.92 18.58
C ASN A 5 14.54 19.03 17.55
N LEU A 6 14.27 19.21 16.25
CA LEU A 6 14.84 18.37 15.19
C LEU A 6 15.61 19.19 14.13
N GLY A 7 15.72 20.51 14.30
CA GLY A 7 16.38 21.38 13.32
C GLY A 7 15.67 21.47 11.96
N ILE A 8 14.42 21.00 11.86
CA ILE A 8 13.70 20.94 10.58
C ILE A 8 12.97 22.27 10.34
N SER A 9 13.41 23.02 9.33
CA SER A 9 12.75 24.26 8.94
C SER A 9 11.35 24.01 8.36
N ARG A 10 10.47 25.02 8.47
CA ARG A 10 9.12 24.96 7.90
C ARG A 10 9.12 24.82 6.37
N SER A 11 10.06 25.47 5.67
CA SER A 11 10.18 25.37 4.21
C SER A 11 10.61 23.95 3.80
N THR A 12 11.48 23.30 4.58
CA THR A 12 11.86 21.89 4.38
C THR A 12 10.65 20.96 4.52
N LEU A 13 9.84 21.13 5.58
CA LEU A 13 8.61 20.33 5.77
C LEU A 13 7.64 20.49 4.60
N HIS A 14 7.41 21.72 4.14
CA HIS A 14 6.54 21.99 2.99
C HIS A 14 7.07 21.38 1.69
N ARG A 15 8.39 21.39 1.49
CA ARG A 15 9.02 20.74 0.34
C ARG A 15 8.80 19.23 0.39
N TRP A 16 9.07 18.60 1.54
CA TRP A 16 8.89 17.16 1.72
C TRP A 16 7.42 16.73 1.62
N GLN A 17 6.49 17.56 2.10
CA GLN A 17 5.06 17.31 1.95
C GLN A 17 4.67 17.26 0.48
N ARG A 18 5.12 18.25 -0.32
CA ARG A 18 4.83 18.31 -1.75
C ARG A 18 5.42 17.13 -2.54
N SER A 19 6.54 16.57 -2.09
CA SER A 19 7.15 15.39 -2.70
C SER A 19 6.64 14.06 -2.16
N GLY A 20 5.71 14.07 -1.21
CA GLY A 20 5.18 12.87 -0.54
C GLY A 20 6.18 12.17 0.38
N THR A 21 7.32 12.79 0.68
CA THR A 21 8.39 12.20 1.50
C THR A 21 8.09 12.25 3.00
N VAL A 22 7.05 13.00 3.39
CA VAL A 22 6.49 13.01 4.74
C VAL A 22 4.98 12.91 4.67
N VAL A 23 4.39 12.28 5.67
CA VAL A 23 2.94 12.26 5.88
C VAL A 23 2.56 13.50 6.69
N ALA A 24 1.68 14.32 6.10
CA ALA A 24 1.10 15.50 6.73
C ALA A 24 -0.39 15.25 7.00
N LEU A 25 -0.80 15.34 8.26
CA LEU A 25 -2.19 15.16 8.66
C LEU A 25 -2.88 16.51 8.76
N ARG A 26 -4.10 16.60 8.25
CA ARG A 26 -4.95 17.77 8.45
C ARG A 26 -5.50 17.74 9.87
N THR A 27 -5.26 18.79 10.63
CA THR A 27 -6.00 19.09 11.86
C THR A 27 -6.98 20.22 11.53
N GLY A 28 -8.21 20.17 12.05
CA GLY A 28 -9.36 20.97 11.62
C GLY A 28 -9.03 22.35 10.99
N GLY A 29 -9.61 22.60 9.81
CA GLY A 29 -9.32 23.80 9.01
C GLY A 29 -8.20 23.61 7.97
N ARG A 30 -7.31 24.61 7.87
CA ARG A 30 -6.19 24.67 6.89
C ARG A 30 -4.83 24.23 7.47
N LYS A 31 -4.77 23.87 8.76
CA LYS A 31 -3.51 23.53 9.44
C LYS A 31 -3.12 22.08 9.18
N HIS A 32 -1.84 21.85 8.95
CA HIS A 32 -1.24 20.52 8.87
C HIS A 32 -0.35 20.28 10.08
N VAL A 33 -0.36 19.05 10.57
CA VAL A 33 0.58 18.55 11.58
C VAL A 33 1.42 17.45 10.96
N PHE A 34 2.69 17.38 11.36
CA PHE A 34 3.63 16.37 10.91
C PHE A 34 3.96 15.47 12.09
N PRO A 35 3.48 14.22 12.09
CA PRO A 35 3.77 13.30 13.18
C PRO A 35 5.28 13.06 13.35
N LEU A 36 5.76 13.07 14.59
CA LEU A 36 7.19 13.01 14.90
C LEU A 36 7.82 11.65 14.61
N ALA A 37 7.08 10.56 14.80
CA ALA A 37 7.60 9.20 14.69
C ALA A 37 8.12 8.84 13.28
N GLN A 38 7.81 9.66 12.27
CA GLN A 38 8.26 9.48 10.89
C GLN A 38 9.67 10.02 10.65
N PHE A 39 10.30 10.67 11.62
CA PHE A 39 11.63 11.24 11.49
C PHE A 39 12.69 10.45 12.26
N ILE A 40 13.89 10.38 11.69
CA ILE A 40 15.12 9.80 12.25
C ILE A 40 16.18 10.89 12.10
N ASP A 41 16.73 11.38 13.21
CA ASP A 41 17.78 12.42 13.22
C ASP A 41 17.44 13.64 12.33
N GLY A 42 16.18 14.06 12.35
CA GLY A 42 15.70 15.21 11.58
C GLY A 42 15.41 14.94 10.09
N ARG A 43 15.54 13.69 9.62
CA ARG A 43 15.20 13.27 8.25
C ARG A 43 13.98 12.36 8.22
N PRO A 44 13.16 12.36 7.17
CA PRO A 44 12.07 11.39 7.05
C PRO A 44 12.64 9.97 6.96
N ALA A 45 11.97 9.01 7.59
CA ALA A 45 12.32 7.61 7.48
C ALA A 45 12.29 7.20 6.00
N PRO A 46 13.27 6.39 5.53
CA PRO A 46 13.29 5.92 4.16
C PRO A 46 12.02 5.11 3.86
N GLY A 47 11.57 5.07 2.60
CA GLY A 47 10.38 4.31 2.21
C GLY A 47 9.03 5.01 2.40
N ILE A 48 8.95 6.13 3.16
CA ILE A 48 7.68 6.86 3.37
C ILE A 48 7.07 7.33 2.05
N LYS A 49 7.92 7.74 1.09
CA LYS A 49 7.44 8.23 -0.21
C LYS A 49 6.71 7.14 -0.96
N GLU A 50 7.28 5.96 -1.02
CA GLU A 50 6.76 4.78 -1.70
C GLU A 50 5.47 4.31 -1.04
N VAL A 51 5.41 4.28 0.30
CA VAL A 51 4.19 3.97 1.05
C VAL A 51 3.10 5.01 0.79
N SER A 52 3.45 6.31 0.77
CA SER A 52 2.51 7.39 0.48
C SER A 52 2.00 7.35 -0.96
N SER A 53 2.82 6.91 -1.91
CA SER A 53 2.40 6.64 -3.29
C SER A 53 1.44 5.46 -3.38
N ALA A 54 1.68 4.37 -2.63
CA ALA A 54 0.79 3.22 -2.57
C ALA A 54 -0.53 3.52 -1.84
N MET A 55 -0.51 4.44 -0.87
CA MET A 55 -1.67 4.87 -0.07
C MET A 55 -1.84 6.39 -0.12
N PRO A 56 -2.46 6.95 -1.18
CA PRO A 56 -2.53 8.40 -1.39
C PRO A 56 -3.28 9.19 -0.31
N ASP A 57 -4.15 8.53 0.48
CA ASP A 57 -4.83 9.17 1.61
C ASP A 57 -3.88 9.27 2.83
N PRO A 58 -3.47 10.49 3.27
CA PRO A 58 -2.48 10.65 4.33
C PRO A 58 -2.91 10.06 5.67
N ARG A 59 -4.21 10.13 5.99
CA ARG A 59 -4.74 9.59 7.25
C ARG A 59 -4.64 8.07 7.27
N ARG A 60 -5.00 7.42 6.16
CA ARG A 60 -4.86 5.97 5.97
C ARG A 60 -3.40 5.53 5.96
N ALA A 61 -2.53 6.21 5.21
CA ALA A 61 -1.10 5.90 5.18
C ALA A 61 -0.52 5.97 6.60
N TRP A 62 -0.82 7.04 7.34
CA TRP A 62 -0.38 7.19 8.72
C TRP A 62 -0.89 6.08 9.63
N SER A 63 -2.20 5.81 9.59
CA SER A 63 -2.82 4.78 10.42
C SER A 63 -2.24 3.39 10.16
N TRP A 64 -1.84 3.10 8.92
CA TRP A 64 -1.17 1.85 8.58
C TRP A 64 0.27 1.83 9.09
N LEU A 65 1.02 2.94 8.95
CA LEU A 65 2.41 3.04 9.39
C LEU A 65 2.60 2.84 10.90
N ILE A 66 1.66 3.33 11.72
CA ILE A 66 1.74 3.24 13.19
C ILE A 66 1.01 2.03 13.78
N GLY A 67 0.32 1.24 12.95
CA GLY A 67 -0.46 0.09 13.38
C GLY A 67 0.20 -1.24 13.04
N PRO A 68 -0.14 -2.33 13.74
CA PRO A 68 0.24 -3.68 13.33
C PRO A 68 -0.23 -3.98 11.91
N ALA A 69 0.71 -4.34 11.02
CA ALA A 69 0.39 -4.68 9.64
C ALA A 69 0.33 -6.20 9.44
N PRO A 70 -0.81 -6.78 9.01
CA PRO A 70 -0.92 -8.22 8.78
C PRO A 70 0.11 -8.77 7.78
N GLY A 71 0.43 -7.99 6.74
CA GLY A 71 1.46 -8.34 5.74
C GLY A 71 2.90 -8.29 6.24
N LEU A 72 3.13 -7.86 7.49
CA LEU A 72 4.45 -7.77 8.12
C LEU A 72 4.52 -8.62 9.40
N ALA A 73 3.71 -9.67 9.50
CA ALA A 73 3.58 -10.52 10.69
C ALA A 73 3.18 -9.73 11.96
N GLY A 74 2.35 -8.69 11.81
CA GLY A 74 1.90 -7.85 12.92
C GLY A 74 2.93 -6.81 13.39
N ARG A 75 4.08 -6.72 12.73
CA ARG A 75 5.06 -5.66 13.02
C ARG A 75 4.52 -4.28 12.63
N ILE A 76 5.06 -3.25 13.29
CA ILE A 76 4.72 -1.85 13.05
C ILE A 76 5.60 -1.32 11.91
N PRO A 77 5.02 -0.91 10.76
CA PRO A 77 5.81 -0.52 9.60
C PRO A 77 6.79 0.64 9.86
N ILE A 78 6.40 1.65 10.64
CA ILE A 78 7.27 2.81 10.88
C ILE A 78 8.54 2.43 11.66
N GLU A 79 8.46 1.44 12.54
CA GLU A 79 9.63 0.94 13.26
C GLU A 79 10.51 0.08 12.35
N MET A 80 9.91 -0.67 11.43
CA MET A 80 10.66 -1.40 10.40
C MET A 80 11.39 -0.46 9.44
N LEU A 81 10.78 0.65 9.03
CA LEU A 81 11.46 1.66 8.20
C LEU A 81 12.66 2.28 8.91
N LYS A 82 12.58 2.45 10.24
CA LYS A 82 13.72 2.93 11.05
C LYS A 82 14.86 1.91 11.16
N GLN A 83 14.56 0.63 10.97
CA GLN A 83 15.51 -0.47 10.93
C GLN A 83 16.02 -0.76 9.51
N ASP A 84 15.75 0.14 8.56
CA ASP A 84 16.14 0.02 7.15
C ASP A 84 15.47 -1.16 6.39
N LEU A 85 14.40 -1.73 6.94
CA LEU A 85 13.60 -2.79 6.31
C LEU A 85 12.60 -2.24 5.27
N VAL A 86 13.10 -1.37 4.39
CA VAL A 86 12.28 -0.57 3.46
C VAL A 86 11.53 -1.45 2.46
N ALA A 87 12.23 -2.41 1.83
CA ALA A 87 11.65 -3.23 0.76
C ALA A 87 10.43 -4.04 1.24
N GLU A 88 10.53 -4.62 2.43
CA GLU A 88 9.45 -5.40 3.06
C GLU A 88 8.22 -4.53 3.32
N VAL A 89 8.44 -3.35 3.88
CA VAL A 89 7.37 -2.39 4.18
C VAL A 89 6.69 -1.91 2.90
N VAL A 90 7.45 -1.55 1.87
CA VAL A 90 6.90 -1.06 0.60
C VAL A 90 6.08 -2.14 -0.10
N LEU A 91 6.58 -3.38 -0.16
CA LEU A 91 5.85 -4.50 -0.73
C LEU A 91 4.55 -4.77 0.04
N ALA A 92 4.60 -4.77 1.37
CA ALA A 92 3.40 -4.96 2.19
C ALA A 92 2.39 -3.83 2.02
N ALA A 93 2.83 -2.58 1.84
CA ALA A 93 1.96 -1.44 1.58
C ALA A 93 1.22 -1.57 0.24
N GLN A 94 1.93 -1.97 -0.82
CA GLN A 94 1.34 -2.23 -2.14
C GLN A 94 0.29 -3.36 -2.07
N ASN A 95 0.63 -4.47 -1.40
CA ASN A 95 -0.30 -5.58 -1.20
C ASN A 95 -1.55 -5.16 -0.39
N ALA A 96 -1.37 -4.36 0.66
CA ALA A 96 -2.48 -3.84 1.44
C ALA A 96 -3.37 -2.86 0.65
N ALA A 97 -2.80 -2.09 -0.27
CA ALA A 97 -3.54 -1.23 -1.20
C ALA A 97 -4.36 -2.08 -2.18
N MET A 98 -3.74 -3.07 -2.81
CA MET A 98 -4.37 -4.00 -3.78
C MET A 98 -5.49 -4.85 -3.15
N ALA A 99 -5.25 -5.43 -1.97
CA ALA A 99 -6.25 -6.22 -1.27
C ALA A 99 -7.51 -5.41 -0.94
N LYS A 100 -7.40 -4.09 -0.79
CA LYS A 100 -8.57 -3.22 -0.60
C LYS A 100 -9.37 -3.06 -1.90
N LEU A 101 -8.71 -2.95 -3.06
CA LEU A 101 -9.39 -2.91 -4.37
C LEU A 101 -10.13 -4.22 -4.65
N ALA A 102 -9.51 -5.37 -4.36
CA ALA A 102 -10.13 -6.68 -4.54
C ALA A 102 -11.37 -6.89 -3.65
N ARG A 103 -11.42 -6.29 -2.45
CA ARG A 103 -12.60 -6.33 -1.57
C ARG A 103 -13.77 -5.47 -2.07
N PHE A 104 -13.55 -4.60 -3.05
CA PHE A 104 -14.58 -3.74 -3.65
C PHE A 104 -14.89 -4.08 -5.13
N SER A 105 -14.24 -5.09 -5.70
CA SER A 105 -14.49 -5.58 -7.06
C SER A 105 -14.82 -7.08 -7.01
N PRO A 106 -16.02 -7.53 -7.45
CA PRO A 106 -16.29 -8.96 -7.56
C PRO A 106 -15.38 -9.60 -8.62
N PRO A 107 -15.02 -10.89 -8.49
CA PRO A 107 -14.14 -11.56 -9.44
C PRO A 107 -14.86 -11.77 -10.77
N THR A 108 -14.61 -10.89 -11.74
CA THR A 108 -14.90 -11.17 -13.16
C THR A 108 -13.83 -12.12 -13.69
N LEU A 109 -13.90 -13.39 -13.31
CA LEU A 109 -13.13 -14.48 -13.94
C LEU A 109 -14.03 -15.52 -14.63
N GLU A 110 -15.32 -15.21 -14.84
CA GLU A 110 -16.22 -16.11 -15.58
C GLU A 110 -16.35 -15.77 -17.08
N VAL A 111 -15.83 -14.62 -17.54
CA VAL A 111 -16.03 -14.16 -18.92
C VAL A 111 -14.92 -14.64 -19.89
N TYR A 112 -13.76 -15.07 -19.39
CA TYR A 112 -12.60 -15.37 -20.25
C TYR A 112 -12.30 -16.86 -20.52
N SER A 113 -13.14 -17.81 -20.07
CA SER A 113 -12.89 -19.24 -20.31
C SER A 113 -14.14 -20.03 -20.70
N LYS A 114 -14.89 -19.52 -21.69
CA LYS A 114 -15.88 -20.34 -22.43
C LYS A 114 -15.89 -20.01 -23.92
N LYS A 115 -14.71 -20.02 -24.54
CA LYS A 115 -14.54 -20.28 -25.96
C LYS A 115 -13.31 -21.17 -26.12
N GLU A 116 -13.50 -22.26 -26.86
CA GLU A 116 -12.52 -23.27 -27.29
C GLU A 116 -12.38 -24.54 -26.42
N HIS A 117 -12.70 -25.66 -27.10
CA HIS A 117 -12.23 -27.04 -26.94
C HIS A 117 -12.87 -27.99 -25.89
N VAL A 118 -13.83 -28.80 -26.38
CA VAL A 118 -13.64 -30.26 -26.44
C VAL A 118 -14.31 -30.81 -27.71
N LYS A 119 -13.47 -31.01 -28.73
CA LYS A 119 -13.68 -31.94 -29.84
C LYS A 119 -13.08 -33.28 -29.42
N GLY A 120 -13.83 -34.37 -29.49
CA GLY A 120 -13.26 -35.71 -29.63
C GLY A 120 -13.77 -36.80 -28.67
N MET A 121 -14.10 -37.94 -29.28
CA MET A 121 -14.38 -39.27 -28.73
C MET A 121 -15.71 -39.51 -28.01
N ARG A 122 -16.64 -40.17 -28.71
CA ARG A 122 -16.75 -41.64 -28.65
C ARG A 122 -17.46 -42.17 -29.91
N SER A 123 -16.75 -43.04 -30.61
CA SER A 123 -17.30 -43.97 -31.60
C SER A 123 -18.09 -45.03 -30.84
N ASP A 124 -19.31 -45.32 -31.28
CA ASP A 124 -19.88 -46.66 -31.19
C ASP A 124 -20.42 -47.00 -32.58
N SER A 125 -19.69 -47.89 -33.22
CA SER A 125 -20.11 -48.66 -34.37
C SER A 125 -20.83 -49.88 -33.83
N ASP A 126 -22.07 -50.13 -34.25
CA ASP A 126 -22.63 -51.45 -34.57
C ASP A 126 -24.13 -51.23 -34.88
N GLN A 127 -24.61 -51.37 -36.12
CA GLN A 127 -24.70 -52.54 -37.01
C GLN A 127 -26.16 -53.02 -37.09
N PHE A 128 -26.62 -53.23 -38.33
CA PHE A 128 -27.78 -54.05 -38.75
C PHE A 128 -29.19 -53.54 -38.36
N SER A 129 -30.27 -53.68 -39.14
CA SER A 129 -30.56 -54.13 -40.51
C SER A 129 -32.07 -53.91 -40.72
N GLY A 130 -32.51 -53.71 -41.97
CA GLY A 130 -33.93 -53.79 -42.35
C GLY A 130 -34.35 -52.78 -43.38
#